data_AF-A0A661W4C3-F1
#
_entry.id   AF-A0A661W4C3-F1
#
_cell.length_a   1.000
_cell.length_b   1.000
_cell.length_c   1.000
_cell.angle_alpha   90.00
_cell.angle_beta   90.00
_cell.angle_gamma   90.00
#
_symmetry.space_group_name_H-M   'P 1'
#
loop_
_entity.id
_entity.type
_entity.pdbx_description
1 polymer ?
#
loop_
_entity_poly.entity_id
_entity_poly.type
_entity_poly.pdbx_seq_one_letter_code
_entity_poly.pdbx_strand_id
1 'polypeptide(L)'
;SEERKQEVSIRQVAQMLAHIREMDDRPLTVARPLEKRLVGNCRDFAAMLCAMLRHQGVPARARCGFGAYFEPGHYEDHWVCEYWNADEEGWALVDAQLDALQRETLKIPFDPYDVPRDQFLVAGKAWQLCRAGQADPDRFGIFDMHGMWFVRGNVVRDLLALNKIELLPWDDWGLIVKQEEDISAEDMALLDHVAALTLADNESFSEVRAIYENDARLRMPPDWQS
;
A
#
# COMPACT_ATOMS: atom_id res chain seq x y z
N SER A 1 -22.76 -6.70 9.54
CA SER A 1 -22.90 -6.87 11.01
C SER A 1 -21.57 -6.48 11.66
N GLU A 2 -21.52 -6.35 12.98
CA GLU A 2 -20.25 -6.11 13.69
C GLU A 2 -19.22 -7.23 13.44
N GLU A 3 -19.68 -8.48 13.36
CA GLU A 3 -18.84 -9.63 13.00
C GLU A 3 -18.17 -9.46 11.62
N ARG A 4 -18.93 -9.02 10.61
CA ARG A 4 -18.41 -8.79 9.25
C ARG A 4 -17.38 -7.67 9.18
N LYS A 5 -17.41 -6.70 10.10
CA LYS A 5 -16.40 -5.63 10.14
C LYS A 5 -15.02 -6.16 10.53
N GLN A 6 -14.94 -7.29 11.24
CA GLN A 6 -13.68 -7.90 11.63
C GLN A 6 -12.93 -8.55 10.46
N GLU A 7 -13.59 -8.75 9.32
CA GLU A 7 -12.98 -9.31 8.11
C GLU A 7 -11.85 -8.44 7.56
N VAL A 8 -11.93 -7.12 7.78
CA VAL A 8 -10.88 -6.18 7.41
C VAL A 8 -9.55 -6.48 8.12
N SER A 9 -9.56 -7.27 9.19
CA SER A 9 -8.38 -7.71 9.93
C SER A 9 -7.78 -9.02 9.43
N ILE A 10 -8.32 -9.62 8.36
CA ILE A 10 -7.73 -10.80 7.74
C ILE A 10 -6.48 -10.36 6.97
N ARG A 11 -5.31 -10.88 7.36
CA ARG A 11 -4.03 -10.48 6.74
C ARG A 11 -3.72 -11.25 5.47
N GLN A 12 -3.89 -12.57 5.51
CA GLN A 12 -3.42 -13.45 4.44
C GLN A 12 -4.46 -13.57 3.32
N VAL A 13 -4.01 -13.36 2.07
CA VAL A 13 -4.88 -13.53 0.89
C VAL A 13 -5.48 -14.94 0.82
N ALA A 14 -4.76 -15.96 1.26
CA ALA A 14 -5.29 -17.33 1.31
C ALA A 14 -6.50 -17.46 2.26
N GLN A 15 -6.46 -16.79 3.41
CA GLN A 15 -7.58 -16.75 4.37
C GLN A 15 -8.75 -15.92 3.82
N MET A 16 -8.46 -14.79 3.17
CA MET A 16 -9.48 -13.99 2.47
C MET A 16 -10.23 -14.84 1.43
N LEU A 17 -9.49 -15.58 0.60
CA LEU A 17 -10.06 -16.46 -0.42
C LEU A 17 -10.86 -17.63 0.18
N ALA A 18 -10.39 -18.21 1.29
CA ALA A 18 -11.12 -19.24 2.01
C ALA A 18 -12.47 -18.68 2.51
N HIS A 19 -12.45 -17.53 3.16
CA HIS A 19 -13.66 -16.87 3.67
C HIS A 19 -14.64 -16.49 2.56
N ILE A 20 -14.14 -15.96 1.43
CA ILE A 20 -14.95 -15.68 0.23
C ILE A 20 -15.68 -16.94 -0.26
N ARG A 21 -14.99 -18.09 -0.27
CA ARG A 21 -15.57 -19.36 -0.70
C ARG A 21 -16.53 -19.96 0.33
N GLU A 22 -16.30 -19.77 1.62
CA GLU A 22 -17.22 -20.20 2.67
C GLU A 22 -18.55 -19.44 2.60
N MET A 23 -18.52 -18.15 2.27
CA MET A 23 -19.72 -17.34 2.09
C MET A 23 -20.51 -17.68 0.81
N ASP A 24 -19.79 -18.07 -0.25
CA ASP A 24 -20.29 -18.37 -1.58
C ASP A 24 -19.25 -19.18 -2.39
N ASP A 25 -19.54 -20.45 -2.65
CA ASP A 25 -18.60 -21.43 -3.21
C ASP A 25 -18.43 -21.35 -4.74
N ARG A 26 -19.18 -20.47 -5.41
CA ARG A 26 -19.10 -20.25 -6.86
C ARG A 26 -17.68 -19.81 -7.28
N PRO A 27 -17.30 -20.00 -8.55
CA PRO A 27 -15.98 -19.55 -9.03
C PRO A 27 -15.70 -18.06 -8.75
N LEU A 28 -14.43 -17.70 -8.55
CA LEU A 28 -14.03 -16.31 -8.30
C LEU A 28 -14.34 -15.38 -9.49
N THR A 29 -14.45 -15.95 -10.69
CA THR A 29 -14.85 -15.25 -11.92
C THR A 29 -16.34 -14.90 -11.99
N VAL A 30 -17.15 -15.43 -11.07
CA VAL A 30 -18.57 -15.11 -10.98
C VAL A 30 -18.77 -13.96 -9.98
N ALA A 31 -19.35 -12.87 -10.46
CA ALA A 31 -19.65 -11.71 -9.64
C ALA A 31 -20.58 -12.09 -8.47
N ARG A 32 -20.21 -11.61 -7.27
CA ARG A 32 -20.99 -11.80 -6.04
C ARG A 32 -21.81 -10.55 -5.72
N PRO A 33 -23.04 -10.72 -5.18
CA PRO A 33 -23.79 -9.59 -4.65
C PRO A 33 -23.05 -9.00 -3.43
N LEU A 34 -23.33 -7.74 -3.09
CA LEU A 34 -22.55 -6.98 -2.11
C LEU A 34 -22.46 -7.68 -0.74
N GLU A 35 -23.56 -8.25 -0.27
CA GLU A 35 -23.68 -8.99 0.99
C GLU A 35 -22.86 -10.30 1.04
N LYS A 36 -22.34 -10.75 -0.11
CA LYS A 36 -21.48 -11.94 -0.25
C LYS A 36 -20.04 -11.60 -0.63
N ARG A 37 -19.68 -10.32 -0.77
CA ARG A 37 -18.28 -9.89 -0.94
C ARG A 37 -17.60 -9.82 0.42
N LEU A 38 -16.30 -10.06 0.46
CA LEU A 38 -15.49 -9.82 1.67
C LEU A 38 -15.46 -8.32 1.98
N VAL A 39 -15.59 -7.95 3.25
CA VAL A 39 -15.32 -6.57 3.69
C VAL A 39 -13.80 -6.40 3.78
N GLY A 40 -13.26 -5.40 3.07
CA GLY A 40 -11.83 -5.11 3.04
C GLY A 40 -11.56 -3.63 2.74
N ASN A 41 -10.28 -3.28 2.71
CA ASN A 41 -9.78 -1.92 2.41
C ASN A 41 -8.84 -1.92 1.18
N CYS A 42 -8.28 -0.76 0.85
CA CYS A 42 -7.37 -0.57 -0.28
C CYS A 42 -6.21 -1.58 -0.32
N ARG A 43 -5.61 -1.87 0.85
CA ARG A 43 -4.53 -2.84 0.97
C ARG A 43 -4.98 -4.24 0.59
N ASP A 44 -6.19 -4.65 0.95
CA ASP A 44 -6.72 -5.97 0.63
C ASP A 44 -6.94 -6.13 -0.88
N PHE A 45 -7.46 -5.09 -1.56
CA PHE A 45 -7.57 -5.06 -3.01
C PHE A 45 -6.20 -5.18 -3.68
N ALA A 46 -5.22 -4.37 -3.25
CA ALA A 46 -3.86 -4.40 -3.78
C ALA A 46 -3.17 -5.76 -3.57
N ALA A 47 -3.26 -6.32 -2.35
CA ALA A 47 -2.65 -7.60 -2.01
C ALA A 47 -3.32 -8.77 -2.76
N MET A 48 -4.65 -8.77 -2.88
CA MET A 48 -5.40 -9.78 -3.63
C MET A 48 -4.99 -9.79 -5.10
N LEU A 49 -4.95 -8.62 -5.76
CA LEU A 49 -4.53 -8.51 -7.16
C LEU A 49 -3.07 -8.96 -7.33
N CYS A 50 -2.18 -8.47 -6.47
CA CYS A 50 -0.76 -8.83 -6.47
C CYS A 50 -0.56 -10.36 -6.38
N ALA A 51 -1.30 -11.04 -5.49
CA ALA A 51 -1.26 -12.49 -5.37
C ALA A 51 -1.78 -13.22 -6.61
N MET A 52 -2.89 -12.75 -7.20
CA MET A 52 -3.45 -13.33 -8.43
C MET A 52 -2.49 -13.21 -9.61
N LEU A 53 -1.87 -12.05 -9.81
CA LEU A 53 -0.89 -11.81 -10.88
C LEU A 53 0.35 -12.69 -10.71
N ARG A 54 0.91 -12.75 -9.49
CA ARG A 54 2.04 -13.62 -9.17
C ARG A 54 1.72 -15.09 -9.43
N HIS A 55 0.50 -15.54 -9.10
CA HIS A 55 0.06 -16.90 -9.38
C HIS A 55 0.00 -17.21 -10.89
N GLN A 56 -0.29 -16.20 -11.72
CA GLN A 56 -0.29 -16.30 -13.18
C GLN A 56 1.10 -16.11 -13.80
N GLY A 57 2.15 -15.91 -13.00
CA GLY A 57 3.52 -15.69 -13.48
C GLY A 57 3.82 -14.25 -13.90
N VAL A 58 2.93 -13.29 -13.64
CA VAL A 58 3.16 -11.86 -13.87
C VAL A 58 3.87 -11.28 -12.64
N PRO A 59 5.06 -10.66 -12.79
CA PRO A 59 5.69 -9.94 -11.69
C PRO A 59 4.78 -8.82 -11.20
N ALA A 60 4.50 -8.81 -9.90
CA ALA A 60 3.65 -7.83 -9.26
C ALA A 60 4.12 -7.52 -7.84
N ARG A 61 3.83 -6.31 -7.35
CA ARG A 61 4.11 -5.85 -5.99
C ARG A 61 3.04 -4.89 -5.51
N ALA A 62 2.64 -5.02 -4.25
CA ALA A 62 1.78 -4.03 -3.61
C ALA A 62 2.62 -2.80 -3.26
N ARG A 63 2.01 -1.61 -3.32
CA ARG A 63 2.62 -0.33 -3.00
C ARG A 63 1.76 0.43 -2.02
N CYS A 64 2.40 1.06 -1.03
CA CYS A 64 1.78 1.96 -0.08
C CYS A 64 2.18 3.40 -0.42
N GLY A 65 1.24 4.32 -0.33
CA GLY A 65 1.45 5.70 -0.78
C GLY A 65 0.18 6.51 -0.63
N PHE A 66 -0.03 7.43 -1.57
CA PHE A 66 -1.10 8.40 -1.49
C PHE A 66 -1.77 8.67 -2.83
N GLY A 67 -3.09 8.58 -2.88
CA GLY A 67 -3.90 8.90 -4.04
C GLY A 67 -4.30 10.38 -4.08
N ALA A 68 -3.96 11.07 -5.17
CA ALA A 68 -4.28 12.48 -5.42
C ALA A 68 -5.61 12.68 -6.17
N TYR A 69 -6.43 11.63 -6.29
CA TYR A 69 -7.63 11.58 -7.14
C TYR A 69 -8.93 11.34 -6.38
N PHE A 70 -8.88 11.22 -5.05
CA PHE A 70 -10.07 11.04 -4.22
C PHE A 70 -10.69 12.38 -3.81
N GLU A 71 -9.84 13.35 -3.43
CA GLU A 71 -10.24 14.69 -3.03
C GLU A 71 -9.27 15.73 -3.62
N PRO A 72 -9.78 16.81 -4.27
CA PRO A 72 -8.93 17.82 -4.87
C PRO A 72 -7.98 18.46 -3.85
N GLY A 73 -6.68 18.30 -4.10
CA GLY A 73 -5.67 18.89 -3.24
C GLY A 73 -5.46 18.15 -1.92
N HIS A 74 -5.89 16.91 -1.83
CA HIS A 74 -5.55 16.01 -0.74
C HIS A 74 -4.83 14.79 -1.30
N TYR A 75 -3.93 14.22 -0.51
CA TYR A 75 -3.20 13.00 -0.82
C TYR A 75 -3.68 11.93 0.17
N GLU A 76 -4.71 11.18 -0.22
CA GLU A 76 -5.37 10.19 0.63
C GLU A 76 -4.48 8.96 0.83
N ASP A 77 -4.34 8.49 2.08
CA ASP A 77 -3.67 7.22 2.38
C ASP A 77 -4.25 6.08 1.52
N HIS A 78 -3.39 5.43 0.74
CA HIS A 78 -3.88 4.44 -0.22
C HIS A 78 -2.87 3.37 -0.59
N TRP A 79 -3.40 2.24 -1.05
CA TRP A 79 -2.63 1.10 -1.53
C TRP A 79 -3.06 0.72 -2.94
N VAL A 80 -2.06 0.42 -3.77
CA VAL A 80 -2.25 0.01 -5.17
C VAL A 80 -1.33 -1.18 -5.48
N CYS A 81 -1.54 -1.80 -6.63
CA CYS A 81 -0.64 -2.84 -7.15
C CYS A 81 0.16 -2.29 -8.32
N GLU A 82 1.46 -2.59 -8.36
CA GLU A 82 2.24 -2.52 -9.59
C GLU A 82 2.33 -3.90 -10.22
N TYR A 83 2.27 -3.95 -11.55
CA TYR A 83 2.58 -5.14 -12.34
C TYR A 83 3.59 -4.80 -13.44
N TRP A 84 4.38 -5.79 -13.83
CA TRP A 84 5.30 -5.63 -14.95
C TRP A 84 4.54 -5.71 -16.27
N ASN A 85 4.45 -4.58 -16.97
CA ASN A 85 3.95 -4.50 -18.32
C ASN A 85 5.07 -4.89 -19.29
N ALA A 86 4.96 -6.08 -19.88
CA ALA A 86 5.98 -6.59 -20.80
C ALA A 86 6.05 -5.81 -22.12
N ASP A 87 4.92 -5.24 -22.56
CA ASP A 87 4.85 -4.49 -23.83
C ASP A 87 5.54 -3.12 -23.73
N GLU A 88 5.57 -2.54 -22.53
CA GLU A 88 6.19 -1.24 -22.23
C GLU A 88 7.54 -1.37 -21.51
N GLU A 89 7.97 -2.60 -21.23
CA GLU A 89 9.19 -2.91 -20.47
C GLU A 89 9.29 -2.13 -19.14
N GLY A 90 8.18 -2.03 -18.40
CA GLY A 90 8.11 -1.20 -17.20
C GLY A 90 7.00 -1.58 -16.22
N TRP A 91 7.03 -0.96 -15.04
CA TRP A 91 5.99 -1.12 -14.03
C TRP A 91 4.80 -0.19 -14.32
N ALA A 92 3.62 -0.77 -14.50
CA ALA A 92 2.35 -0.06 -14.56
C ALA A 92 1.63 -0.12 -13.20
N LEU A 93 0.86 0.92 -12.87
CA LEU A 93 0.08 1.01 -11.63
C LEU A 93 -1.37 0.63 -11.87
N VAL A 94 -1.94 -0.16 -10.96
CA VAL A 94 -3.34 -0.56 -10.96
C VAL A 94 -3.95 -0.29 -9.60
N ASP A 95 -5.07 0.43 -9.61
CA ASP A 95 -5.94 0.55 -8.44
C ASP A 95 -7.12 -0.43 -8.56
N ALA A 96 -6.95 -1.61 -7.94
CA ALA A 96 -7.95 -2.67 -7.95
C ALA A 96 -9.20 -2.35 -7.11
N GLN A 97 -9.17 -1.30 -6.28
CA GLN A 97 -10.33 -0.87 -5.52
C GLN A 97 -11.33 -0.13 -6.42
N LEU A 98 -10.88 0.64 -7.41
CA LEU A 98 -11.73 1.51 -8.23
C LEU A 98 -12.66 0.71 -9.18
N ASP A 99 -13.83 0.33 -8.69
CA ASP A 99 -14.88 -0.26 -9.50
C ASP A 99 -15.66 0.77 -10.34
N ALA A 100 -16.60 0.30 -11.16
CA ALA A 100 -17.40 1.17 -12.04
C ALA A 100 -18.19 2.24 -11.27
N LEU A 101 -18.72 1.90 -10.09
CA LEU A 101 -19.49 2.82 -9.26
C LEU A 101 -18.59 3.91 -8.66
N GLN A 102 -17.42 3.52 -8.12
CA GLN A 102 -16.46 4.48 -7.57
C GLN A 102 -15.93 5.42 -8.65
N ARG A 103 -15.61 4.90 -9.84
CA ARG A 103 -15.16 5.73 -10.97
C ARG A 103 -16.21 6.76 -11.38
N GLU A 104 -17.48 6.37 -11.49
CA GLU A 104 -18.57 7.27 -11.85
C GLU A 104 -18.83 8.34 -10.77
N THR A 105 -18.79 7.92 -9.50
CA THR A 105 -19.10 8.77 -8.35
C THR A 105 -17.97 9.78 -8.09
N LEU A 106 -16.73 9.31 -8.07
CA LEU A 106 -15.54 10.12 -7.81
C LEU A 106 -15.03 10.86 -9.06
N LYS A 107 -15.66 10.63 -10.23
CA LYS A 107 -15.28 11.24 -11.52
C LYS A 107 -13.81 10.97 -11.89
N ILE A 108 -13.35 9.74 -11.67
CA ILE A 108 -11.97 9.34 -11.96
C ILE A 108 -11.68 9.51 -13.47
N PRO A 109 -10.70 10.35 -13.86
CA PRO A 109 -10.49 10.74 -15.26
C PRO A 109 -9.53 9.82 -16.02
N PHE A 110 -9.09 8.71 -15.41
CA PHE A 110 -8.11 7.78 -15.98
C PHE A 110 -8.59 6.32 -15.91
N ASP A 111 -7.84 5.43 -16.57
CA ASP A 111 -8.06 3.99 -16.48
C ASP A 111 -7.49 3.46 -15.16
N PRO A 112 -8.27 2.83 -14.26
CA PRO A 112 -7.74 2.24 -13.03
C PRO A 112 -6.71 1.11 -13.29
N TYR A 113 -6.62 0.58 -14.51
CA TYR A 113 -5.60 -0.40 -14.91
C TYR A 113 -4.28 0.22 -15.36
N ASP A 114 -4.23 1.54 -15.52
CA ASP A 114 -3.04 2.31 -15.86
C ASP A 114 -3.10 3.67 -15.14
N VAL A 115 -2.93 3.62 -13.81
CA VAL A 115 -3.00 4.80 -12.95
C VAL A 115 -1.79 5.70 -13.21
N PRO A 116 -1.99 6.98 -13.59
CA PRO A 116 -0.87 7.87 -13.84
C PRO A 116 0.01 8.08 -12.60
N ARG A 117 1.33 8.15 -12.80
CA ARG A 117 2.33 8.27 -11.72
C ARG A 117 2.23 9.56 -10.90
N ASP A 118 1.61 10.59 -11.45
CA ASP A 118 1.32 11.84 -10.77
C ASP A 118 -0.02 11.80 -9.99
N GLN A 119 -0.86 10.80 -10.25
CA GLN A 119 -2.12 10.57 -9.52
C GLN A 119 -1.91 9.67 -8.29
N PHE A 120 -0.91 8.79 -8.28
CA PHE A 120 -0.54 8.02 -7.08
C PHE A 120 0.94 8.24 -6.72
N LEU A 121 1.16 8.88 -5.57
CA LEU A 121 2.50 9.08 -5.02
C LEU A 121 2.87 7.94 -4.08
N VAL A 122 3.76 7.06 -4.53
CA VAL A 122 4.39 6.07 -3.63
C VAL A 122 5.05 6.77 -2.44
N ALA A 123 5.03 6.15 -1.26
CA ALA A 123 5.36 6.82 -0.01
C ALA A 123 6.76 7.46 0.02
N GLY A 124 7.76 6.81 -0.58
CA GLY A 124 9.11 7.37 -0.71
C GLY A 124 9.15 8.71 -1.46
N LYS A 125 8.29 8.87 -2.49
CA LYS A 125 8.18 10.13 -3.24
C LYS A 125 7.52 11.22 -2.41
N ALA A 126 6.43 10.89 -1.72
CA ALA A 126 5.74 11.81 -0.81
C ALA A 126 6.70 12.32 0.27
N TRP A 127 7.48 11.41 0.87
CA TRP A 127 8.53 11.75 1.84
C TRP A 127 9.53 12.76 1.27
N GLN A 128 10.11 12.49 0.10
CA GLN A 128 11.08 13.41 -0.50
C GLN A 128 10.49 14.79 -0.81
N LEU A 129 9.25 14.86 -1.28
CA LEU A 129 8.57 16.13 -1.57
C LEU A 129 8.35 16.95 -0.28
N CYS A 130 7.86 16.30 0.77
CA CYS A 130 7.66 16.92 2.08
C CYS A 130 8.98 17.39 2.69
N ARG A 131 10.02 16.55 2.68
CA ARG A 131 11.37 16.87 3.19
C ARG A 131 12.02 18.05 2.46
N ALA A 132 11.74 18.20 1.17
CA ALA A 132 12.23 19.30 0.35
C ALA A 132 11.37 20.58 0.44
N GLY A 133 10.29 20.58 1.23
CA GLY A 133 9.35 21.71 1.31
C GLY A 133 8.53 21.94 0.04
N GLN A 134 8.45 20.93 -0.84
CA GLN A 134 7.73 21.00 -2.12
C GLN A 134 6.27 20.54 -1.99
N ALA A 135 5.93 19.87 -0.89
CA ALA A 135 4.57 19.52 -0.53
C ALA A 135 4.35 19.75 0.97
N ASP A 136 3.12 20.09 1.32
CA ASP A 136 2.69 20.30 2.70
C ASP A 136 2.32 18.94 3.33
N PRO A 137 3.04 18.46 4.37
CA PRO A 137 2.78 17.18 5.01
C PRO A 137 1.35 17.05 5.54
N ASP A 138 0.69 18.15 5.92
CA ASP A 138 -0.68 18.11 6.46
C ASP A 138 -1.74 17.76 5.41
N ARG A 139 -1.35 17.71 4.13
CA ARG A 139 -2.21 17.26 3.03
C ARG A 139 -2.06 15.77 2.73
N PHE A 140 -1.27 15.03 3.50
CA PHE A 140 -1.04 13.60 3.33
C PHE A 140 -1.59 12.83 4.52
N GLY A 141 -2.61 11.99 4.28
CA GLY A 141 -3.26 11.27 5.37
C GLY A 141 -4.64 10.73 5.03
N ILE A 142 -5.37 10.33 6.08
CA ILE A 142 -6.74 9.83 6.02
C ILE A 142 -7.48 10.24 7.29
N PHE A 143 -8.74 10.65 7.16
CA PHE A 143 -9.52 11.22 8.25
C PHE A 143 -8.77 12.39 8.95
N ASP A 144 -8.56 12.32 10.26
CA ASP A 144 -7.81 13.27 11.07
C ASP A 144 -6.32 12.88 11.24
N MET A 145 -5.89 11.78 10.64
CA MET A 145 -4.51 11.28 10.72
C MET A 145 -3.72 11.78 9.51
N HIS A 146 -2.92 12.83 9.71
CA HIS A 146 -2.09 13.43 8.65
C HIS A 146 -0.77 14.00 9.19
N GLY A 147 0.14 14.35 8.28
CA GLY A 147 1.40 15.02 8.62
C GLY A 147 2.63 14.13 8.42
N MET A 148 3.80 14.67 8.80
CA MET A 148 5.09 14.03 8.53
C MET A 148 5.21 12.63 9.16
N TRP A 149 4.65 12.44 10.36
CA TRP A 149 4.62 11.15 11.05
C TRP A 149 3.81 10.10 10.27
N PHE A 150 2.77 10.52 9.55
CA PHE A 150 1.94 9.62 8.75
C PHE A 150 2.67 9.21 7.47
N VAL A 151 3.28 10.19 6.78
CA VAL A 151 4.15 9.94 5.61
C VAL A 151 5.29 8.99 5.96
N ARG A 152 5.94 9.19 7.11
CA ARG A 152 6.96 8.29 7.67
C ARG A 152 6.46 6.85 7.78
N GLY A 153 5.28 6.66 8.38
CA GLY A 153 4.67 5.35 8.54
C GLY A 153 4.48 4.64 7.20
N ASN A 154 4.01 5.37 6.19
CA ASN A 154 3.83 4.82 4.84
C ASN A 154 5.15 4.50 4.13
N VAL A 155 6.23 5.24 4.37
CA VAL A 155 7.56 4.88 3.85
C VAL A 155 7.98 3.49 4.35
N VAL A 156 7.79 3.23 5.65
CA VAL A 156 8.10 1.92 6.24
C VAL A 156 7.15 0.84 5.68
N ARG A 157 5.85 1.12 5.56
CA ARG A 157 4.87 0.18 4.99
C ARG A 157 5.18 -0.17 3.53
N ASP A 158 5.58 0.79 2.71
CA ASP A 158 5.95 0.55 1.31
C ASP A 158 7.22 -0.30 1.21
N LEU A 159 8.23 -0.04 2.05
CA LEU A 159 9.43 -0.90 2.15
C LEU A 159 9.05 -2.35 2.51
N LEU A 160 8.14 -2.53 3.47
CA LEU A 160 7.66 -3.85 3.89
C LEU A 160 6.87 -4.54 2.79
N ALA A 161 6.03 -3.82 2.05
CA ALA A 161 5.30 -4.34 0.91
C ALA A 161 6.24 -4.85 -0.21
N LEU A 162 7.34 -4.13 -0.49
CA LEU A 162 8.39 -4.59 -1.41
C LEU A 162 9.09 -5.87 -0.92
N ASN A 163 9.08 -6.11 0.39
CA ASN A 163 9.56 -7.33 1.03
C ASN A 163 8.50 -8.45 1.16
N LYS A 164 7.34 -8.30 0.51
CA LYS A 164 6.18 -9.20 0.57
C LYS A 164 5.57 -9.30 1.98
N ILE A 165 5.59 -8.18 2.69
CA ILE A 165 4.97 -8.00 4.00
C ILE A 165 3.95 -6.88 3.83
N GLU A 166 2.79 -7.23 3.28
CA GLU A 166 1.69 -6.30 3.09
C GLU A 166 0.95 -6.13 4.43
N LEU A 167 1.34 -5.15 5.25
CA LEU A 167 0.72 -4.91 6.57
C LEU A 167 -0.75 -4.50 6.50
N LEU A 168 -1.51 -4.70 7.57
CA LEU A 168 -2.77 -3.95 7.73
C LEU A 168 -2.46 -2.46 7.95
N PRO A 169 -3.35 -1.53 7.57
CA PRO A 169 -3.12 -0.10 7.78
C PRO A 169 -2.87 0.29 9.24
N TRP A 170 -3.45 -0.43 10.20
CA TRP A 170 -3.27 -0.23 11.64
C TRP A 170 -2.21 -1.15 12.27
N ASP A 171 -1.49 -1.93 11.47
CA ASP A 171 -0.30 -2.63 11.97
C ASP A 171 0.84 -1.60 12.07
N ASP A 172 1.42 -1.48 13.26
CA ASP A 172 2.42 -0.47 13.54
C ASP A 172 3.43 -0.90 14.63
N TRP A 173 4.69 -0.51 14.45
CA TRP A 173 5.77 -0.69 15.42
C TRP A 173 6.98 0.16 15.02
N GLY A 174 7.99 0.22 15.90
CA GLY A 174 9.29 0.83 15.58
C GLY A 174 9.14 2.27 15.07
N LEU A 175 9.70 2.55 13.90
CA LEU A 175 9.64 3.89 13.29
C LEU A 175 8.24 4.32 12.86
N ILE A 176 7.27 3.42 12.72
CA ILE A 176 5.90 3.80 12.35
C ILE A 176 5.24 4.59 13.48
N VAL A 177 5.39 4.14 14.73
CA VAL A 177 4.70 4.70 15.92
C VAL A 177 5.56 5.63 16.77
N LYS A 178 6.84 5.79 16.42
CA LYS A 178 7.78 6.59 17.22
C LYS A 178 7.33 8.06 17.27
N GLN A 179 7.36 8.67 18.46
CA GLN A 179 6.94 10.07 18.60
C GLN A 179 7.93 10.99 17.88
N GLU A 180 7.43 12.11 17.32
CA GLU A 180 8.26 13.02 16.54
C GLU A 180 9.43 13.59 17.35
N GLU A 181 9.22 13.84 18.65
CA GLU A 181 10.26 14.35 19.56
C GLU A 181 11.39 13.34 19.81
N ASP A 182 11.12 12.04 19.62
CA ASP A 182 12.07 10.96 19.84
C ASP A 182 12.82 10.55 18.56
N ILE A 183 12.43 11.09 17.39
CA ILE A 183 13.08 10.81 16.11
C ILE A 183 14.50 11.38 16.12
N SER A 184 15.49 10.49 16.06
CA SER A 184 16.89 10.88 16.04
C SER A 184 17.35 11.28 14.64
N ALA A 185 18.51 11.95 14.55
CA ALA A 185 19.14 12.24 13.26
C ALA A 185 19.48 10.96 12.46
N GLU A 186 19.82 9.86 13.15
CA GLU A 186 20.07 8.56 12.52
C GLU A 186 18.79 7.92 11.98
N ASP A 187 17.66 8.09 12.66
CA ASP A 187 16.36 7.63 12.18
C ASP A 187 15.93 8.41 10.94
N MET A 188 16.12 9.74 10.94
CA MET A 188 15.86 10.58 9.77
C MET A 188 16.72 10.19 8.57
N ALA A 189 18.02 9.99 8.78
CA ALA A 189 18.93 9.56 7.72
C ALA A 189 18.54 8.17 7.17
N LEU A 190 18.13 7.25 8.04
CA LEU A 190 17.61 5.95 7.64
C LEU A 190 16.34 6.11 6.79
N LEU A 191 15.38 6.94 7.21
CA LEU A 191 14.14 7.17 6.48
C LEU A 191 14.37 7.84 5.11
N ASP A 192 15.28 8.83 5.05
CA ASP A 192 15.70 9.46 3.80
C ASP A 192 16.32 8.42 2.84
N HIS A 193 17.12 7.48 3.36
CA HIS A 193 17.69 6.39 2.58
C HIS A 193 16.63 5.37 2.13
N VAL A 194 15.76 4.90 3.03
CA VAL A 194 14.65 3.99 2.70
C VAL A 194 13.76 4.60 1.62
N ALA A 195 13.40 5.88 1.75
CA ALA A 195 12.59 6.58 0.75
C ALA A 195 13.26 6.64 -0.63
N ALA A 196 14.60 6.74 -0.69
CA ALA A 196 15.32 6.65 -1.96
C ALA A 196 15.30 5.22 -2.52
N LEU A 197 15.48 4.20 -1.67
CA LEU A 197 15.49 2.79 -2.08
C LEU A 197 14.13 2.34 -2.65
N THR A 198 13.02 2.77 -2.06
CA THR A 198 11.67 2.41 -2.54
C THR A 198 11.31 3.04 -3.90
N LEU A 199 12.13 3.99 -4.38
CA LEU A 199 12.01 4.62 -5.69
C LEU A 199 12.97 4.04 -6.73
N ALA A 200 14.07 3.42 -6.29
CA ALA A 200 15.15 2.94 -7.14
C ALA A 200 14.83 1.57 -7.77
N ASP A 201 13.78 1.55 -8.59
CA ASP A 201 13.22 0.42 -9.36
C ASP A 201 13.71 -0.99 -8.97
N ASN A 202 14.29 -1.77 -9.90
CA ASN A 202 14.79 -3.12 -9.63
C ASN A 202 16.27 -3.12 -9.23
N GLU A 203 17.01 -2.05 -9.51
CA GLU A 203 18.46 -1.94 -9.24
C GLU A 203 18.78 -2.01 -7.74
N SER A 204 17.91 -1.44 -6.90
CA SER A 204 18.09 -1.45 -5.45
C SER A 204 17.46 -2.64 -4.73
N PHE A 205 16.97 -3.66 -5.45
CA PHE A 205 16.25 -4.78 -4.82
C PHE A 205 17.07 -5.50 -3.74
N SER A 206 18.36 -5.75 -3.98
CA SER A 206 19.22 -6.39 -2.98
C SER A 206 19.37 -5.55 -1.71
N GLU A 207 19.38 -4.23 -1.85
CA GLU A 207 19.52 -3.29 -0.74
C GLU A 207 18.19 -3.13 0.03
N VAL A 208 17.06 -3.10 -0.68
CA VAL A 208 15.70 -3.17 -0.11
C VAL A 208 15.52 -4.43 0.75
N ARG A 209 16.06 -5.57 0.32
CA ARG A 209 16.09 -6.81 1.12
C ARG A 209 17.01 -6.67 2.33
N ALA A 210 18.25 -6.23 2.09
CA ALA A 210 19.27 -6.16 3.13
C ALA A 210 18.89 -5.20 4.26
N ILE A 211 18.31 -4.04 3.96
CA ILE A 211 17.94 -3.04 4.97
C ILE A 211 16.82 -3.55 5.89
N TYR A 212 15.83 -4.26 5.33
CA TYR A 212 14.78 -4.90 6.11
C TYR A 212 15.34 -6.01 7.02
N GLU A 213 16.28 -6.82 6.51
CA GLU A 213 16.82 -7.96 7.25
C GLU A 213 17.78 -7.54 8.38
N ASN A 214 18.53 -6.44 8.17
CA ASN A 214 19.63 -6.03 9.05
C ASN A 214 19.30 -4.87 10.01
N ASP A 215 18.27 -4.05 9.74
CA ASP A 215 17.88 -2.96 10.64
C ASP A 215 16.69 -3.35 11.53
N ALA A 216 16.96 -3.52 12.82
CA ALA A 216 15.96 -3.90 13.81
C ALA A 216 14.80 -2.89 13.96
N ARG A 217 14.99 -1.62 13.54
CA ARG A 217 13.94 -0.60 13.59
C ARG A 217 12.87 -0.78 12.51
N LEU A 218 13.20 -1.51 11.45
CA LEU A 218 12.35 -1.75 10.27
C LEU A 218 11.79 -3.18 10.24
N ARG A 219 12.48 -4.13 10.89
CA ARG A 219 12.09 -5.53 10.87
C ARG A 219 10.81 -5.78 11.65
N MET A 220 9.95 -6.65 11.11
CA MET A 220 8.74 -7.11 11.79
C MET A 220 9.08 -7.80 13.13
N PRO A 221 8.34 -7.53 14.22
CA PRO A 221 8.57 -8.19 15.50
C PRO A 221 8.41 -9.72 15.40
N PRO A 222 9.19 -10.52 16.15
CA PRO A 222 9.12 -11.99 16.08
C PRO A 222 7.76 -12.57 16.44
N ASP A 223 7.02 -11.92 17.34
CA ASP A 223 5.71 -12.38 17.83
C ASP A 223 4.54 -11.80 17.02
N TRP A 224 4.83 -11.18 15.86
CA TRP A 224 3.79 -10.60 15.00
C TRP A 224 2.96 -11.71 14.35
N GLN A 225 1.67 -11.77 14.69
CA GLN A 225 0.76 -12.77 14.12
C GLN A 225 0.42 -12.40 12.68
N SER A 226 1.03 -13.10 11.72
CA SER A 226 0.73 -13.05 10.29
C SER A 226 -0.56 -13.78 9.94
#